data_AF-X1PIK3-F1
#
_entry.id   AF-X1PIK3-F1
#
_cell.length_a   1.000
_cell.length_b   1.000
_cell.length_c   1.000
_cell.angle_alpha   90.00
_cell.angle_beta   90.00
_cell.angle_gamma   90.00
#
_symmetry.space_group_name_H-M   'P 1'
#
loop_
_entity.id
_entity.type
_entity.pdbx_description
1 polymer ?
#
loop_
_entity_poly.entity_id
_entity_poly.type
_entity_poly.pdbx_seq_one_letter_code
_entity_poly.pdbx_strand_id
1 'polypeptide(L)'
;SGHTNAITAYLDDTGVQKHDGVHNLKSSWVQCANLYFSFREDRGILAGFLHKHVSSLIETVDSVELEWAEERPLDPTTLLGEPRGQRGRNQTSPDVAFIVNGGKGILLTENKFTEHSFYACSGRNKIYGNPDRQRCMNLVNVYKDTANQCYQLQWANGERTNRKYWYYLKFTTEGLTTLKRCPAATAGYQLFRQQALAEALAQKAPYEFVVSCVAYDSRNQTLIECLKSTGVDDFTK
;
A
#
# COMPACT_ATOMS: atom_id res chain seq x y z
N SER A 1 -2.88 24.55 30.95
CA SER A 1 -3.51 23.28 30.56
C SER A 1 -3.02 22.94 29.16
N GLY A 2 -2.06 22.03 29.06
CA GLY A 2 -1.41 21.71 27.79
C GLY A 2 -2.40 21.04 26.84
N HIS A 3 -2.66 21.64 25.68
CA HIS A 3 -3.28 20.93 24.57
C HIS A 3 -2.32 19.81 24.16
N THR A 4 -2.60 18.59 24.59
CA THR A 4 -1.93 17.40 24.03
C THR A 4 -2.17 17.43 22.54
N ASN A 5 -1.11 17.53 21.75
CA ASN A 5 -1.20 17.54 20.29
C ASN A 5 -1.93 16.25 19.85
N ALA A 6 -3.08 16.38 19.19
CA ALA A 6 -3.95 15.25 18.84
C ALA A 6 -3.22 14.15 18.05
N ILE A 7 -2.22 14.52 17.24
CA ILE A 7 -1.40 13.54 16.52
C ILE A 7 -0.41 12.83 17.45
N THR A 8 0.18 13.53 18.42
CA THR A 8 1.08 12.92 19.40
C THR A 8 0.32 11.91 20.25
N ALA A 9 -0.85 12.30 20.75
CA ALA A 9 -1.72 11.39 21.49
C ALA A 9 -2.08 10.15 20.65
N TYR A 10 -2.45 10.34 19.38
CA TYR A 10 -2.73 9.23 18.49
C TYR A 10 -1.53 8.29 18.29
N LEU A 11 -0.33 8.83 18.10
CA LEU A 11 0.88 8.02 17.93
C LEU A 11 1.20 7.20 19.19
N ASP A 12 1.04 7.82 20.37
CA ASP A 12 1.27 7.16 21.65
C ASP A 12 0.22 6.04 21.88
N ASP A 13 -1.05 6.31 21.61
CA ASP A 13 -2.15 5.36 21.81
C ASP A 13 -2.09 4.17 20.84
N THR A 14 -1.63 4.39 19.61
CA THR A 14 -1.63 3.38 18.54
C THR A 14 -0.29 2.68 18.33
N GLY A 15 0.76 3.15 19.00
CA GLY A 15 2.13 2.65 18.83
C GLY A 15 2.72 2.86 17.43
N VAL A 16 2.09 3.71 16.59
CA VAL A 16 2.59 4.07 15.27
C VAL A 16 3.93 4.77 15.43
N GLN A 17 4.92 4.34 14.65
CA GLN A 17 6.20 5.03 14.67
C GLN A 17 6.09 6.38 14.01
N LYS A 18 6.57 7.38 14.73
CA LYS A 18 6.79 8.70 14.17
C LYS A 18 7.74 8.60 12.97
N HIS A 19 7.30 9.06 11.81
CA HIS A 19 8.08 9.02 10.58
C HIS A 19 9.30 9.96 10.65
N ASP A 20 10.47 9.54 10.17
CA ASP A 20 11.70 10.35 10.23
C ASP A 20 11.57 11.70 9.48
N GLY A 21 10.63 11.76 8.52
CA GLY A 21 10.32 12.93 7.71
C GLY A 21 9.28 13.90 8.30
N VAL A 22 8.99 13.91 9.60
CA VAL A 22 7.95 14.78 10.20
C VAL A 22 8.13 16.29 9.92
N HIS A 23 9.34 16.73 9.63
CA HIS A 23 9.65 18.13 9.30
C HIS A 23 9.65 18.41 7.79
N ASN A 24 9.33 17.40 6.96
CA ASN A 24 9.29 17.51 5.51
C ASN A 24 7.84 17.53 5.03
N LEU A 25 7.37 18.71 4.60
CA LEU A 25 6.01 18.90 4.04
C LEU A 25 5.73 18.05 2.77
N LYS A 26 6.78 17.51 2.12
CA LYS A 26 6.66 16.60 0.98
C LYS A 26 6.55 15.12 1.38
N SER A 27 6.58 14.80 2.68
CA SER A 27 6.38 13.43 3.15
C SER A 27 4.91 13.05 3.04
N SER A 28 4.63 11.85 2.50
CA SER A 28 3.28 11.26 2.45
C SER A 28 2.62 11.25 3.84
N TRP A 29 3.40 10.89 4.87
CA TRP A 29 2.97 10.88 6.26
C TRP A 29 2.49 12.26 6.75
N VAL A 30 3.30 13.31 6.53
CA VAL A 30 2.96 14.69 6.93
C VAL A 30 1.72 15.17 6.19
N GLN A 31 1.55 14.77 4.94
CA GLN A 31 0.35 15.09 4.17
C GLN A 31 -0.87 14.37 4.71
N CYS A 32 -0.79 13.07 5.02
CA CYS A 32 -1.92 12.35 5.61
C CYS A 32 -2.31 12.93 6.97
N ALA A 33 -1.32 13.28 7.79
CA ALA A 33 -1.50 13.97 9.06
C ALA A 33 -2.23 15.32 8.93
N ASN A 34 -1.95 16.10 7.87
CA ASN A 34 -2.55 17.42 7.70
C ASN A 34 -3.84 17.42 6.87
N LEU A 35 -3.96 16.50 5.90
CA LEU A 35 -5.08 16.45 4.96
C LEU A 35 -6.20 15.53 5.45
N TYR A 36 -5.86 14.36 6.00
CA TYR A 36 -6.87 13.35 6.32
C TYR A 36 -7.16 13.26 7.81
N PHE A 37 -6.13 13.30 8.67
CA PHE A 37 -6.30 13.09 10.10
C PHE A 37 -7.24 14.11 10.75
N SER A 38 -7.25 15.36 10.26
CA SER A 38 -8.18 16.40 10.73
C SER A 38 -9.65 16.09 10.47
N PHE A 39 -9.98 15.27 9.47
CA PHE A 39 -11.36 14.86 9.20
C PHE A 39 -11.90 13.84 10.21
N ARG A 40 -11.13 13.43 11.22
CA ARG A 40 -11.67 12.65 12.36
C ARG A 40 -12.77 13.40 13.10
N GLU A 41 -12.77 14.74 13.04
CA GLU A 41 -13.80 15.60 13.63
C GLU A 41 -14.96 15.91 12.66
N ASP A 42 -14.75 15.75 11.35
CA ASP A 42 -15.76 16.00 10.32
C ASP A 42 -15.78 14.88 9.26
N ARG A 43 -16.15 13.69 9.73
CA ARG A 43 -16.15 12.47 8.90
C ARG A 43 -17.22 12.51 7.80
N GLY A 44 -18.25 13.34 7.94
CA GLY A 44 -19.31 13.49 6.94
C GLY A 44 -18.80 14.10 5.64
N ILE A 45 -17.96 15.14 5.72
CA ILE A 45 -17.32 15.72 4.53
C ILE A 45 -16.43 14.68 3.82
N LEU A 46 -15.62 13.96 4.60
CA LEU A 46 -14.73 12.94 4.06
C LEU A 46 -15.51 11.77 3.42
N ALA A 47 -16.59 11.31 4.04
CA ALA A 47 -17.47 10.29 3.48
C ALA A 47 -18.05 10.72 2.13
N GLY A 48 -18.56 11.95 2.02
CA GLY A 48 -19.07 12.50 0.76
C GLY A 48 -18.00 12.59 -0.34
N PHE A 49 -16.78 12.96 0.02
CA PHE A 49 -15.65 12.98 -0.92
C PHE A 49 -15.30 11.57 -1.43
N LEU A 50 -15.14 10.60 -0.51
CA LEU A 50 -14.79 9.22 -0.85
C LEU A 50 -15.92 8.52 -1.63
N HIS A 51 -17.18 8.79 -1.30
CA HIS A 51 -18.33 8.32 -2.05
C HIS A 51 -18.25 8.73 -3.53
N LYS A 52 -17.96 10.02 -3.77
CA LYS A 52 -17.92 10.60 -5.11
C LYS A 52 -16.72 10.15 -5.93
N HIS A 53 -15.55 10.01 -5.30
CA HIS A 53 -14.28 9.86 -6.02
C HIS A 53 -13.67 8.46 -5.94
N VAL A 54 -14.13 7.61 -5.02
CA VAL A 54 -13.58 6.27 -4.81
C VAL A 54 -14.64 5.19 -5.06
N SER A 55 -15.76 5.23 -4.33
CA SER A 55 -16.82 4.23 -4.50
C SER A 55 -18.14 4.70 -3.91
N SER A 56 -19.22 4.58 -4.67
CA SER A 56 -20.58 4.89 -4.20
C SER A 56 -21.08 3.95 -3.10
N LEU A 57 -20.36 2.86 -2.80
CA LEU A 57 -20.65 1.99 -1.67
C LEU A 57 -20.37 2.68 -0.33
N ILE A 58 -19.58 3.75 -0.31
CA ILE A 58 -19.17 4.43 0.92
C ILE A 58 -20.27 5.40 1.34
N GLU A 59 -20.84 5.20 2.51
CA GLU A 59 -21.93 6.01 3.07
C GLU A 59 -21.45 6.79 4.30
N THR A 60 -20.65 6.16 5.15
CA THR A 60 -20.06 6.79 6.36
C THR A 60 -18.58 6.50 6.47
N VAL A 61 -17.85 7.39 7.15
CA VAL A 61 -16.47 7.13 7.59
C VAL A 61 -16.49 7.01 9.12
N ASP A 62 -16.09 5.85 9.61
CA ASP A 62 -16.09 5.52 11.03
C ASP A 62 -14.77 5.94 11.67
N SER A 63 -13.64 5.64 10.99
CA SER A 63 -12.31 6.02 11.45
C SER A 63 -11.36 6.39 10.31
N VAL A 64 -10.35 7.18 10.66
CA VAL A 64 -9.23 7.58 9.80
C VAL A 64 -7.96 7.13 10.49
N GLU A 65 -7.21 6.23 9.85
CA GLU A 65 -6.06 5.55 10.45
C GLU A 65 -4.79 5.84 9.66
N LEU A 66 -3.78 6.42 10.30
CA LEU A 66 -2.47 6.65 9.68
C LEU A 66 -1.62 5.40 9.77
N GLU A 67 -0.86 5.06 8.71
CA GLU A 67 0.04 3.90 8.72
C GLU A 67 -0.69 2.63 9.17
N TRP A 68 -1.85 2.35 8.58
CA TRP A 68 -2.75 1.33 9.10
C TRP A 68 -2.17 -0.09 9.01
N ALA A 69 -2.43 -0.89 10.04
CA ALA A 69 -2.27 -2.33 10.03
C ALA A 69 -3.28 -2.93 11.00
N GLU A 70 -3.91 -4.04 10.61
CA GLU A 70 -4.81 -4.78 11.48
C GLU A 70 -4.06 -5.55 12.57
N GLU A 71 -4.78 -5.93 13.62
CA GLU A 71 -4.29 -6.87 14.63
C GLU A 71 -4.17 -8.31 14.10
N ARG A 72 -3.47 -9.16 14.85
CA ARG A 72 -3.40 -10.60 14.55
C ARG A 72 -4.80 -11.22 14.56
N PRO A 73 -5.13 -12.11 13.61
CA PRO A 73 -4.26 -12.75 12.61
C PRO A 73 -4.24 -12.04 11.24
N LEU A 74 -4.75 -10.81 11.14
CA LEU A 74 -4.89 -10.05 9.91
C LEU A 74 -3.76 -9.03 9.70
N ASP A 75 -2.78 -9.02 10.59
CA ASP A 75 -1.60 -8.17 10.49
C ASP A 75 -0.70 -8.53 9.29
N PRO A 76 0.08 -7.58 8.73
CA PRO A 76 0.96 -7.84 7.59
C PRO A 76 2.00 -8.94 7.83
N THR A 77 2.43 -9.18 9.07
CA THR A 77 3.34 -10.30 9.38
C THR A 77 2.66 -11.64 9.10
N THR A 78 1.42 -11.81 9.57
CA THR A 78 0.67 -13.07 9.39
C THR A 78 0.16 -13.23 7.97
N LEU A 79 -0.49 -12.18 7.44
CA LEU A 79 -1.08 -12.19 6.10
C LEU A 79 -0.02 -12.22 5.02
N LEU A 80 0.91 -11.27 5.02
CA LEU A 80 1.86 -11.08 3.91
C LEU A 80 3.23 -11.70 4.18
N GLY A 81 3.48 -12.20 5.38
CA GLY A 81 4.76 -12.83 5.73
C GLY A 81 5.92 -11.86 5.79
N GLU A 82 5.65 -10.62 6.21
CA GLU A 82 6.67 -9.61 6.44
C GLU A 82 7.30 -9.79 7.84
N PRO A 83 8.62 -10.04 7.98
CA PRO A 83 9.22 -10.25 9.27
C PRO A 83 9.43 -8.91 9.96
N ARG A 84 9.02 -8.87 11.23
CA ARG A 84 9.44 -7.86 12.23
C ARG A 84 9.34 -6.42 11.70
N GLY A 85 8.12 -5.95 11.50
CA GLY A 85 7.81 -4.55 11.28
C GLY A 85 6.81 -4.02 12.32
N GLN A 86 6.56 -2.72 12.23
CA GLN A 86 5.55 -2.00 13.01
C GLN A 86 4.97 -0.90 12.12
N ARG A 87 3.81 -0.36 12.48
CA ARG A 87 3.15 0.71 11.70
C ARG A 87 4.13 1.87 11.48
N GLY A 88 4.32 2.28 10.22
CA GLY A 88 5.30 3.30 9.82
C GLY A 88 6.75 2.80 9.61
N ARG A 89 7.06 1.51 9.81
CA ARG A 89 8.43 0.98 9.62
C ARG A 89 8.51 -0.51 9.30
N ASN A 90 9.21 -0.84 8.22
CA ASN A 90 9.58 -2.22 7.84
C ASN A 90 8.43 -3.22 7.62
N GLN A 91 7.19 -2.74 7.50
CA GLN A 91 6.03 -3.52 7.06
C GLN A 91 5.24 -2.75 6.00
N THR A 92 4.25 -3.40 5.42
CA THR A 92 3.21 -2.81 4.59
C THR A 92 2.19 -2.17 5.49
N SER A 93 2.07 -0.87 5.36
CA SER A 93 1.07 -0.06 6.05
C SER A 93 0.68 1.03 5.06
N PRO A 94 -0.59 1.07 4.60
CA PRO A 94 -1.06 2.17 3.77
C PRO A 94 -0.85 3.48 4.51
N ASP A 95 -0.46 4.55 3.80
CA ASP A 95 -0.22 5.87 4.41
C ASP A 95 -1.44 6.33 5.21
N VAL A 96 -2.64 6.06 4.69
CA VAL A 96 -3.91 6.22 5.41
C VAL A 96 -4.90 5.11 5.04
N ALA A 97 -5.70 4.68 6.02
CA ALA A 97 -6.87 3.85 5.80
C ALA A 97 -8.13 4.48 6.36
N PHE A 98 -9.27 4.13 5.76
CA PHE A 98 -10.60 4.58 6.19
C PHE A 98 -11.46 3.36 6.48
N ILE A 99 -11.92 3.22 7.73
CA ILE A 99 -12.94 2.24 8.10
C ILE A 99 -14.29 2.88 7.85
N VAL A 100 -15.18 2.18 7.14
CA VAL A 100 -16.43 2.75 6.61
C VAL A 100 -17.64 1.86 6.88
N ASN A 101 -18.82 2.49 6.86
CA ASN A 101 -20.13 1.86 6.94
C ASN A 101 -20.33 0.97 8.18
N GLY A 102 -19.95 1.46 9.37
CA GLY A 102 -20.03 0.69 10.61
C GLY A 102 -19.03 -0.47 10.66
N GLY A 103 -17.85 -0.32 10.07
CA GLY A 103 -16.81 -1.34 10.03
C GLY A 103 -17.00 -2.41 8.95
N LYS A 104 -17.94 -2.22 8.02
CA LYS A 104 -18.19 -3.16 6.91
C LYS A 104 -17.21 -3.03 5.77
N GLY A 105 -16.57 -1.88 5.61
CA GLY A 105 -15.61 -1.65 4.54
C GLY A 105 -14.31 -1.06 5.04
N ILE A 106 -13.26 -1.26 4.24
CA ILE A 106 -11.98 -0.57 4.43
C ILE A 106 -11.44 -0.06 3.10
N LEU A 107 -10.91 1.16 3.13
CA LEU A 107 -10.12 1.74 2.05
C LEU A 107 -8.67 1.81 2.47
N LEU A 108 -7.77 1.22 1.70
CA LEU A 108 -6.33 1.29 1.85
C LEU A 108 -5.79 2.30 0.84
N THR A 109 -5.16 3.38 1.30
CA THR A 109 -4.74 4.50 0.44
C THR A 109 -3.25 4.79 0.56
N GLU A 110 -2.55 4.73 -0.56
CA GLU A 110 -1.22 5.32 -0.71
C GLU A 110 -1.36 6.80 -1.10
N ASN A 111 -0.63 7.69 -0.44
CA ASN A 111 -0.68 9.12 -0.66
C ASN A 111 0.57 9.62 -1.39
N LYS A 112 0.38 10.16 -2.60
CA LYS A 112 1.47 10.54 -3.52
C LYS A 112 1.39 11.98 -4.04
N PHE A 113 0.72 12.89 -3.33
CA PHE A 113 0.55 14.28 -3.79
C PHE A 113 1.87 14.97 -4.19
N THR A 114 2.97 14.74 -3.46
CA THR A 114 4.27 15.35 -3.76
C THR A 114 5.36 14.37 -4.19
N GLU A 115 5.02 13.09 -4.30
CA GLU A 115 5.97 12.06 -4.72
C GLU A 115 5.93 11.87 -6.23
N HIS A 116 7.07 11.53 -6.81
CA HIS A 116 7.22 11.43 -8.27
C HIS A 116 7.14 9.98 -8.77
N SER A 117 7.13 8.99 -7.88
CA SER A 117 7.04 7.58 -8.27
C SER A 117 6.62 6.70 -7.11
N PHE A 118 6.23 5.47 -7.45
CA PHE A 118 6.22 4.36 -6.51
C PHE A 118 7.55 3.62 -6.61
N TYR A 119 8.24 3.41 -5.49
CA TYR A 119 9.57 2.80 -5.51
C TYR A 119 9.58 1.40 -6.13
N ALA A 120 10.74 1.00 -6.66
CA ALA A 120 10.97 -0.36 -7.15
C ALA A 120 11.24 -1.33 -6.00
N CYS A 121 10.98 -2.62 -6.22
CA CYS A 121 11.31 -3.67 -5.27
C CYS A 121 12.83 -3.83 -5.15
N SER A 122 13.32 -3.72 -3.91
CA SER A 122 14.74 -3.91 -3.58
C SER A 122 15.24 -5.30 -3.94
N GLY A 123 14.38 -6.33 -3.90
CA GLY A 123 14.73 -7.71 -4.28
C GLY A 123 15.19 -7.86 -5.73
N ARG A 124 15.01 -6.87 -6.60
CA ARG A 124 15.60 -6.87 -7.95
C ARG A 124 17.08 -6.48 -7.96
N ASN A 125 17.62 -5.88 -6.91
CA ASN A 125 18.96 -5.30 -6.94
C ASN A 125 20.06 -6.33 -6.60
N LYS A 126 21.17 -6.28 -7.33
CA LYS A 126 22.33 -7.18 -7.13
C LYS A 126 22.99 -6.99 -5.77
N ILE A 127 22.94 -5.79 -5.19
CA ILE A 127 23.48 -5.50 -3.84
C ILE A 127 22.87 -6.41 -2.76
N TYR A 128 21.68 -6.92 -3.02
CA TYR A 128 20.95 -7.81 -2.14
C TYR A 128 21.10 -9.28 -2.51
N GLY A 129 22.00 -9.62 -3.44
CA GLY A 129 22.32 -11.00 -3.82
C GLY A 129 21.47 -11.56 -4.96
N ASN A 130 20.61 -10.76 -5.60
CA ASN A 130 19.82 -11.23 -6.74
C ASN A 130 20.77 -11.63 -7.90
N PRO A 131 20.82 -12.92 -8.29
CA PRO A 131 21.72 -13.38 -9.33
C PRO A 131 21.34 -12.88 -10.72
N ASP A 132 20.05 -12.58 -10.96
CA ASP A 132 19.56 -12.13 -12.25
C ASP A 132 18.34 -11.19 -12.14
N ARG A 133 18.57 -9.93 -12.50
CA ARG A 133 17.55 -8.86 -12.50
C ARG A 133 16.52 -9.02 -13.62
N GLN A 134 16.81 -9.85 -14.63
CA GLN A 134 15.93 -10.07 -15.79
C GLN A 134 14.79 -11.03 -15.46
N ARG A 135 14.90 -11.84 -14.40
CA ARG A 135 13.80 -12.70 -13.92
C ARG A 135 12.49 -11.93 -13.74
N CYS A 136 12.55 -10.70 -13.22
CA CYS A 136 11.37 -9.86 -13.00
C CYS A 136 10.77 -9.28 -14.29
N MET A 137 11.46 -9.36 -15.44
CA MET A 137 11.15 -8.57 -16.64
C MET A 137 10.16 -9.27 -17.59
N ASN A 138 9.68 -10.45 -17.22
CA ASN A 138 8.63 -11.18 -17.93
C ASN A 138 7.56 -11.60 -16.91
N LEU A 139 6.40 -10.91 -16.91
CA LEU A 139 5.34 -11.20 -15.94
C LEU A 139 4.85 -12.64 -16.04
N VAL A 140 4.64 -13.14 -17.25
CA VAL A 140 4.10 -14.49 -17.47
C VAL A 140 5.00 -15.55 -16.83
N ASN A 141 6.32 -15.42 -16.99
CA ASN A 141 7.27 -16.33 -16.35
C ASN A 141 7.24 -16.18 -14.83
N VAL A 142 7.25 -14.94 -14.32
CA VAL A 142 7.19 -14.70 -12.87
C VAL A 142 5.93 -15.29 -12.26
N TYR A 143 4.78 -15.09 -12.89
CA TYR A 143 3.49 -15.52 -12.36
C TYR A 143 3.31 -17.04 -12.40
N LYS A 144 3.85 -17.71 -13.44
CA LYS A 144 3.82 -19.18 -13.54
C LYS A 144 4.75 -19.87 -12.55
N ASP A 145 5.87 -19.24 -12.19
CA ASP A 145 6.89 -19.82 -11.32
C ASP A 145 7.45 -18.76 -10.35
N THR A 146 6.60 -18.28 -9.45
CA THR A 146 6.97 -17.21 -8.53
C THR A 146 8.11 -17.64 -7.60
N ALA A 147 8.14 -18.91 -7.20
CA ALA A 147 9.14 -19.47 -6.30
C ALA A 147 10.56 -19.39 -6.89
N ASN A 148 10.73 -19.65 -8.20
CA ASN A 148 12.05 -19.60 -8.83
C ASN A 148 12.38 -18.24 -9.48
N GLN A 149 11.36 -17.47 -9.88
CA GLN A 149 11.57 -16.19 -10.58
C GLN A 149 11.63 -14.99 -9.63
N CYS A 150 10.84 -14.98 -8.56
CA CYS A 150 10.83 -13.85 -7.63
C CYS A 150 11.94 -14.02 -6.58
N TYR A 151 13.07 -13.33 -6.81
CA TYR A 151 14.17 -13.36 -5.84
C TYR A 151 13.72 -12.93 -4.44
N GLN A 152 12.72 -12.06 -4.29
CA GLN A 152 12.22 -11.68 -2.97
C GLN A 152 11.63 -12.85 -2.15
N LEU A 153 11.18 -13.92 -2.80
CA LEU A 153 10.74 -15.16 -2.14
C LEU A 153 11.93 -16.08 -1.77
N GLN A 154 13.04 -15.96 -2.51
CA GLN A 154 14.29 -16.70 -2.28
C GLN A 154 15.23 -15.98 -1.32
N TRP A 155 15.12 -14.66 -1.26
CA TRP A 155 16.05 -13.74 -0.64
C TRP A 155 15.91 -13.80 0.86
N ALA A 156 16.47 -14.88 1.39
CA ALA A 156 16.65 -15.13 2.78
C ALA A 156 17.46 -16.41 2.92
N ASN A 157 18.70 -16.25 3.36
CA ASN A 157 19.35 -17.26 4.19
C ASN A 157 18.55 -17.41 5.51
N GLY A 158 17.26 -17.76 5.46
CA GLY A 158 16.38 -18.01 6.61
C GLY A 158 15.47 -16.86 7.12
N GLU A 159 15.70 -15.58 6.81
CA GLU A 159 14.99 -14.47 7.50
C GLU A 159 13.68 -13.95 6.87
N ARG A 160 13.49 -14.06 5.55
CA ARG A 160 12.37 -13.46 4.78
C ARG A 160 11.66 -14.45 3.85
N THR A 161 11.88 -15.76 4.03
CA THR A 161 11.36 -16.84 3.17
C THR A 161 9.83 -16.95 3.14
N ASN A 162 9.12 -16.20 3.99
CA ASN A 162 7.67 -16.34 4.14
C ASN A 162 6.87 -15.28 3.36
N ARG A 163 7.43 -14.49 2.45
CA ARG A 163 6.64 -13.47 1.73
C ARG A 163 5.49 -14.10 0.94
N LYS A 164 4.27 -13.60 1.16
CA LYS A 164 3.01 -14.16 0.60
C LYS A 164 2.32 -13.23 -0.40
N TYR A 165 2.97 -12.16 -0.89
CA TYR A 165 2.29 -11.23 -1.81
C TYR A 165 1.68 -11.94 -3.03
N TRP A 166 2.46 -12.80 -3.68
CA TRP A 166 2.04 -13.57 -4.85
C TRP A 166 1.00 -14.67 -4.54
N TYR A 167 0.82 -15.04 -3.27
CA TYR A 167 -0.23 -15.99 -2.88
C TYR A 167 -1.62 -15.38 -3.10
N TYR A 168 -1.78 -14.11 -2.71
CA TYR A 168 -3.07 -13.41 -2.79
C TYR A 168 -3.31 -12.75 -4.14
N LEU A 169 -2.28 -12.15 -4.75
CA LEU A 169 -2.43 -11.45 -6.02
C LEU A 169 -2.89 -12.39 -7.13
N LYS A 170 -4.03 -12.06 -7.74
CA LYS A 170 -4.54 -12.70 -8.94
C LYS A 170 -4.58 -11.68 -10.07
N PHE A 171 -4.09 -12.06 -11.23
CA PHE A 171 -4.19 -11.24 -12.43
C PHE A 171 -5.36 -11.70 -13.27
N THR A 172 -6.12 -10.73 -13.79
CA THR A 172 -7.05 -10.97 -14.89
C THR A 172 -6.27 -11.30 -16.16
N THR A 173 -6.95 -11.86 -17.17
CA THR A 173 -6.37 -12.07 -18.51
C THR A 173 -5.84 -10.76 -19.10
N GLU A 174 -6.59 -9.67 -18.92
CA GLU A 174 -6.17 -8.33 -19.32
C GLU A 174 -4.90 -7.87 -18.58
N GLY A 175 -4.84 -8.08 -17.27
CA GLY A 175 -3.64 -7.76 -16.49
C GLY A 175 -2.40 -8.51 -16.98
N LEU A 176 -2.54 -9.80 -17.31
CA LEU A 176 -1.43 -10.62 -17.85
C LEU A 176 -0.98 -10.22 -19.26
N THR A 177 -1.85 -9.59 -20.05
CA THR A 177 -1.53 -9.13 -21.41
C THR A 177 -1.01 -7.70 -21.43
N THR A 178 -1.51 -6.85 -20.53
CA THR A 178 -1.11 -5.45 -20.39
C THR A 178 0.26 -5.32 -19.74
N LEU A 179 0.48 -6.05 -18.65
CA LEU A 179 1.70 -5.93 -17.86
C LEU A 179 2.85 -6.68 -18.52
N LYS A 180 3.92 -5.94 -18.82
CA LYS A 180 5.11 -6.43 -19.52
C LYS A 180 6.06 -7.19 -18.59
N ARG A 181 6.02 -6.89 -17.29
CA ARG A 181 6.95 -7.35 -16.26
C ARG A 181 6.27 -7.39 -14.89
N CYS A 182 6.96 -7.92 -13.88
CA CYS A 182 6.51 -7.81 -12.49
C CYS A 182 6.17 -6.33 -12.16
N PRO A 183 4.98 -6.02 -11.60
CA PRO A 183 4.55 -4.66 -11.33
C PRO A 183 5.47 -3.88 -10.40
N ALA A 184 6.23 -4.60 -9.56
CA ALA A 184 7.18 -4.04 -8.62
C ALA A 184 8.62 -3.92 -9.16
N ALA A 185 8.88 -4.32 -10.42
CA ALA A 185 10.25 -4.49 -10.92
C ALA A 185 11.00 -3.17 -11.09
N THR A 186 10.34 -2.16 -11.65
CA THR A 186 10.94 -0.86 -12.02
C THR A 186 10.30 0.33 -11.32
N ALA A 187 9.06 0.15 -10.84
CA ALA A 187 8.31 1.07 -10.00
C ALA A 187 7.25 0.22 -9.26
N GLY A 188 6.24 0.84 -8.64
CA GLY A 188 4.98 0.18 -8.28
C GLY A 188 5.01 -0.76 -7.08
N TYR A 189 6.13 -0.88 -6.35
CA TYR A 189 6.24 -1.85 -5.26
C TYR A 189 5.31 -1.53 -4.08
N GLN A 190 5.02 -0.26 -3.82
CA GLN A 190 4.04 0.15 -2.81
C GLN A 190 2.64 -0.34 -3.17
N LEU A 191 2.17 -0.03 -4.39
CA LEU A 191 0.88 -0.51 -4.89
C LEU A 191 0.79 -2.03 -4.92
N PHE A 192 1.86 -2.70 -5.33
CA PHE A 192 1.93 -4.17 -5.35
C PHE A 192 1.69 -4.77 -3.96
N ARG A 193 2.29 -4.18 -2.91
CA ARG A 193 2.09 -4.63 -1.53
C ARG A 193 0.72 -4.27 -0.98
N GLN A 194 0.25 -3.05 -1.24
CA GLN A 194 -1.09 -2.61 -0.82
C GLN A 194 -2.17 -3.49 -1.47
N GLN A 195 -2.06 -3.79 -2.77
CA GLN A 195 -3.00 -4.68 -3.44
C GLN A 195 -2.93 -6.09 -2.85
N ALA A 196 -1.74 -6.61 -2.56
CA ALA A 196 -1.63 -7.92 -1.91
C ALA A 196 -2.31 -7.94 -0.53
N LEU A 197 -2.22 -6.84 0.24
CA LEU A 197 -2.95 -6.67 1.49
C LEU A 197 -4.46 -6.63 1.27
N ALA A 198 -4.92 -5.87 0.29
CA ALA A 198 -6.34 -5.75 -0.05
C ALA A 198 -6.95 -7.11 -0.42
N GLU A 199 -6.28 -7.85 -1.30
CA GLU A 199 -6.70 -9.20 -1.72
C GLU A 199 -6.68 -10.19 -0.54
N ALA A 200 -5.67 -10.10 0.34
CA ALA A 200 -5.61 -10.93 1.54
C ALA A 200 -6.79 -10.67 2.47
N LEU A 201 -7.12 -9.41 2.73
CA LEU A 201 -8.28 -9.03 3.53
C LEU A 201 -9.57 -9.49 2.86
N ALA A 202 -9.77 -9.23 1.56
CA ALA A 202 -10.95 -9.67 0.84
C ALA A 202 -11.17 -11.19 0.92
N GLN A 203 -10.09 -12.00 0.82
CA GLN A 203 -10.17 -13.45 0.95
C GLN A 203 -10.45 -13.93 2.38
N LYS A 204 -10.01 -13.19 3.40
CA LYS A 204 -10.29 -13.49 4.81
C LYS A 204 -11.66 -12.99 5.26
N ALA A 205 -12.28 -12.11 4.45
CA ALA A 205 -13.59 -11.52 4.68
C ALA A 205 -13.82 -10.92 6.08
N PRO A 206 -12.87 -10.13 6.66
CA PRO A 206 -13.17 -9.34 7.85
C PRO A 206 -14.04 -8.11 7.53
N TYR A 207 -14.13 -7.74 6.24
CA TYR A 207 -14.93 -6.66 5.71
C TYR A 207 -15.81 -7.19 4.56
N GLU A 208 -16.99 -6.61 4.38
CA GLU A 208 -17.87 -6.85 3.23
C GLU A 208 -17.23 -6.36 1.92
N PHE A 209 -16.43 -5.29 1.97
CA PHE A 209 -15.64 -4.80 0.82
C PHE A 209 -14.31 -4.17 1.22
N VAL A 210 -13.34 -4.29 0.33
CA VAL A 210 -11.98 -3.75 0.49
C VAL A 210 -11.62 -2.97 -0.77
N VAL A 211 -11.15 -1.74 -0.63
CA VAL A 211 -10.69 -0.91 -1.76
C VAL A 211 -9.22 -0.57 -1.59
N SER A 212 -8.44 -0.77 -2.64
CA SER A 212 -7.06 -0.28 -2.75
C SER A 212 -7.07 0.93 -3.67
N CYS A 213 -6.66 2.10 -3.18
CA CYS A 213 -6.65 3.32 -3.96
C CYS A 213 -5.39 4.17 -3.73
N VAL A 214 -5.28 5.23 -4.51
CA VAL A 214 -4.15 6.18 -4.49
C VAL A 214 -4.71 7.60 -4.46
N ALA A 215 -4.21 8.41 -3.54
CA ALA A 215 -4.40 9.86 -3.58
C ALA A 215 -3.21 10.52 -4.28
N TYR A 216 -3.48 11.37 -5.27
CA TYR A 216 -2.43 11.99 -6.08
C TYR A 216 -2.85 13.37 -6.61
N ASP A 217 -1.86 14.16 -7.04
CA ASP A 217 -2.08 15.40 -7.78
C ASP A 217 -2.21 15.09 -9.27
N SER A 218 -3.35 15.40 -9.89
CA SER A 218 -3.60 15.16 -11.32
C SER A 218 -2.67 15.92 -12.26
N ARG A 219 -1.94 16.92 -11.76
CA ARG A 219 -0.92 17.67 -12.52
C ARG A 219 0.44 16.97 -12.51
N ASN A 220 0.63 15.94 -11.70
CA ASN A 220 1.91 15.24 -11.53
C ASN A 220 2.08 14.16 -12.61
N GLN A 221 2.40 14.58 -13.83
CA GLN A 221 2.57 13.67 -14.97
C GLN A 221 3.68 12.63 -14.73
N THR A 222 4.74 13.02 -14.02
CA THR A 222 5.85 12.11 -13.68
C THR A 222 5.37 10.92 -12.88
N LEU A 223 4.52 11.15 -11.87
CA LEU A 223 3.90 10.07 -11.10
C LEU A 223 2.95 9.26 -11.98
N ILE A 224 2.05 9.91 -12.73
CA ILE A 224 1.03 9.27 -13.59
C ILE A 224 1.68 8.27 -14.55
N GLU A 225 2.82 8.63 -15.15
CA GLU A 225 3.53 7.79 -16.12
C GLU A 225 4.59 6.88 -15.49
N CYS A 226 4.79 6.90 -14.16
CA CYS A 226 5.90 6.17 -13.56
C CYS A 226 5.80 4.64 -13.74
N LEU A 227 4.58 4.13 -13.98
CA LEU A 227 4.30 2.72 -14.26
C LEU A 227 4.36 2.37 -15.75
N LYS A 228 4.65 3.32 -16.65
CA LYS A 228 4.71 3.09 -18.10
C LYS A 228 5.62 1.93 -18.47
N SER A 229 6.74 1.81 -17.77
CA SER A 229 7.70 0.72 -17.96
C SER A 229 7.14 -0.67 -17.59
N THR A 230 6.12 -0.75 -16.73
CA THR A 230 5.45 -2.00 -16.38
C THR A 230 4.35 -2.39 -17.35
N GLY A 231 3.94 -1.47 -18.24
CA GLY A 231 2.83 -1.66 -19.19
C GLY A 231 1.61 -0.81 -18.89
N VAL A 232 1.61 -0.06 -17.78
CA VAL A 232 0.53 0.87 -17.41
C VAL A 232 0.98 2.28 -17.77
N ASP A 233 0.56 2.77 -18.94
CA ASP A 233 0.96 4.10 -19.43
C ASP A 233 0.43 5.24 -18.56
N ASP A 234 -0.74 5.05 -17.95
CA ASP A 234 -1.45 6.00 -17.10
C ASP A 234 -2.25 5.21 -16.07
N PHE A 235 -1.89 5.27 -14.78
CA PHE A 235 -2.57 4.49 -13.74
C PHE A 235 -3.93 5.10 -13.31
N THR A 236 -4.30 6.25 -13.86
CA THR A 236 -5.54 6.95 -13.51
C THR A 236 -6.74 6.49 -14.34
N LYS A 237 -6.50 5.61 -15.34
CA LYS A 237 -7.46 5.11 -16.31
C LYS A 237 -7.82 3.65 -16.07
#